data_AF-A0A0M9YDJ3-F1
#
_entry.id   AF-A0A0M9YDJ3-F1
#
_cell.length_a   1.000
_cell.length_b   1.000
_cell.length_c   1.000
_cell.angle_alpha   90.00
_cell.angle_beta   90.00
_cell.angle_gamma   90.00
#
_symmetry.space_group_name_H-M   'P 1'
#
loop_
_entity.id
_entity.type
_entity.pdbx_description
1 polymer ?
#
loop_
_entity_poly.entity_id
_entity_poly.type
_entity_poly.pdbx_seq_one_letter_code
_entity_poly.pdbx_strand_id
1 'polypeptide(L)'
;MVALESTGLVGDSTMRDYDNLSDLLAGASNEQTTVGRKTLASVTVTVNDTNDRVDIDAADVTWTAPTGNAIGAVVICYDPDTTGGTDADLIPLTKHDVTWTPDGNDFTLTISDFVRASSSA
;
A
#
# COMPACT_ATOMS: atom_id res chain seq x y z
N MET A 1 -1.22 -1.22 -5.01
CA MET A 1 -0.20 -0.81 -4.04
C MET A 1 0.67 0.27 -4.65
N VAL A 2 0.91 1.33 -3.89
CA VAL A 2 1.63 2.54 -4.27
C VAL A 2 2.81 2.71 -3.31
N ALA A 3 4.03 2.88 -3.84
CA ALA A 3 5.20 3.18 -3.02
C ALA A 3 5.32 4.68 -2.83
N LEU A 4 5.61 5.14 -1.61
CA LEU A 4 5.75 6.55 -1.28
C LEU A 4 7.19 6.87 -0.88
N GLU A 5 7.70 7.99 -1.37
CA GLU A 5 9.04 8.46 -1.03
C GLU A 5 9.16 8.71 0.47
N SER A 6 10.34 8.48 1.07
CA SER A 6 10.58 8.82 2.47
C SER A 6 10.48 10.33 2.73
N THR A 7 10.79 11.14 1.72
CA THR A 7 10.66 12.58 1.76
C THR A 7 9.22 13.00 1.47
N GLY A 8 8.68 13.93 2.27
CA GLY A 8 7.33 14.46 2.06
C GLY A 8 6.21 13.66 2.71
N LEU A 9 6.48 12.51 3.34
CA LEU A 9 5.44 11.76 4.06
C LEU A 9 4.76 12.63 5.12
N VAL A 10 3.44 12.79 4.98
CA VAL A 10 2.62 13.37 6.04
C VAL A 10 2.52 12.40 7.22
N GLY A 11 2.15 12.92 8.39
CA GLY A 11 1.91 12.08 9.57
C GLY A 11 0.69 11.17 9.37
N ASP A 12 0.70 10.01 10.04
CA ASP A 12 -0.34 8.98 9.87
C ASP A 12 -1.76 9.47 10.16
N SER A 13 -1.93 10.40 11.11
CA SER A 13 -3.25 11.00 11.37
C SER A 13 -3.78 11.73 10.16
N THR A 14 -2.95 12.54 9.50
CA THR A 14 -3.31 13.26 8.29
C THR A 14 -3.53 12.31 7.12
N MET A 15 -2.68 11.28 6.98
CA MET A 15 -2.82 10.33 5.88
C MET A 15 -4.12 9.52 5.96
N ARG A 16 -4.58 9.19 7.17
CA ARG A 16 -5.85 8.49 7.38
C ARG A 16 -7.09 9.32 7.02
N ASP A 17 -6.96 10.65 6.97
CA ASP A 17 -8.06 11.54 6.65
C ASP A 17 -8.26 11.71 5.13
N TYR A 18 -7.41 11.12 4.28
CA TYR A 18 -7.57 11.16 2.83
C TYR A 18 -8.50 10.06 2.32
N ASP A 19 -9.53 10.46 1.60
CA ASP A 19 -10.58 9.55 1.11
C ASP A 19 -10.16 8.76 -0.15
N ASN A 20 -9.27 9.33 -0.98
CA ASN A 20 -8.81 8.73 -2.22
C ASN A 20 -7.31 8.97 -2.45
N LEU A 21 -6.72 8.22 -3.38
CA LEU A 21 -5.29 8.33 -3.70
C LEU A 21 -4.95 9.71 -4.28
N SER A 22 -5.85 10.34 -5.04
CA SER A 22 -5.62 11.68 -5.57
C SER A 22 -5.41 12.69 -4.45
N ASP A 23 -6.22 12.67 -3.39
CA ASP A 23 -6.06 13.55 -2.22
C ASP A 23 -4.77 13.23 -1.45
N LEU A 24 -4.41 11.95 -1.33
CA LEU A 24 -3.16 11.54 -0.70
C LEU A 24 -1.93 12.08 -1.43
N LEU A 25 -1.91 11.99 -2.76
CA LEU A 25 -0.81 12.45 -3.61
C LEU A 25 -0.81 13.97 -3.85
N ALA A 26 -1.97 14.63 -3.75
CA ALA A 26 -2.09 16.08 -3.74
C ALA A 26 -1.65 16.70 -2.39
N GLY A 27 -1.59 15.88 -1.34
CA GLY A 27 -0.90 16.20 -0.10
C GLY A 27 0.62 16.32 -0.28
N ALA A 28 1.39 16.25 0.81
CA ALA A 28 2.85 16.31 0.72
C ALA A 28 3.50 14.96 0.34
N SER A 29 2.75 13.86 0.40
CA SER A 29 3.26 12.51 0.18
C SER A 29 3.48 12.24 -1.30
N ASN A 30 4.74 12.08 -1.69
CA ASN A 30 5.09 11.80 -3.09
C ASN A 30 5.04 10.31 -3.39
N GLU A 31 4.48 9.94 -4.54
CA GLU A 31 4.64 8.60 -5.10
C GLU A 31 6.08 8.39 -5.61
N GLN A 32 6.68 7.26 -5.27
CA GLN A 32 7.93 6.81 -5.87
C GLN A 32 7.66 6.18 -7.24
N THR A 33 7.57 7.03 -8.26
CA THR A 33 7.16 6.60 -9.60
C THR A 33 8.16 5.68 -10.31
N THR A 34 9.44 5.68 -9.94
CA THR A 34 10.46 4.86 -10.62
C THR A 34 10.35 3.37 -10.35
N VAL A 35 9.76 2.97 -9.22
CA VAL A 35 9.50 1.55 -8.92
C VAL A 35 8.15 1.09 -9.47
N GLY A 36 7.25 2.04 -9.74
CA GLY A 36 5.91 1.79 -10.25
C GLY A 36 4.97 1.13 -9.25
N ARG A 37 3.66 1.30 -9.50
CA ARG A 37 2.59 0.67 -8.73
C ARG A 37 2.55 -0.84 -8.97
N LYS A 38 2.07 -1.57 -7.97
CA LYS A 38 1.90 -3.04 -8.03
C LYS A 38 0.47 -3.43 -7.75
N THR A 39 -0.15 -4.19 -8.65
CA THR A 39 -1.42 -4.89 -8.39
C THR A 39 -1.12 -6.10 -7.52
N LEU A 40 -1.86 -6.25 -6.41
CA LEU A 40 -1.70 -7.43 -5.56
C LEU A 40 -2.27 -8.66 -6.26
N ALA A 41 -1.59 -9.79 -6.11
CA ALA A 41 -2.02 -11.08 -6.62
C ALA A 41 -2.40 -12.01 -5.46
N SER A 42 -3.20 -13.03 -5.75
CA SER A 42 -3.58 -14.07 -4.78
C SER A 42 -4.14 -13.52 -3.46
N VAL A 43 -4.98 -12.49 -3.54
CA VAL A 43 -5.61 -11.90 -2.36
C VAL A 43 -6.53 -12.94 -1.71
N THR A 44 -6.38 -13.13 -0.40
CA THR A 44 -7.22 -14.04 0.38
C THR A 44 -7.88 -13.32 1.54
N VAL A 45 -9.05 -13.82 1.94
CA VAL A 45 -9.79 -13.36 3.12
C VAL A 45 -10.08 -14.59 3.96
N THR A 46 -9.46 -14.67 5.14
CA THR A 46 -9.59 -15.80 6.05
C THR A 46 -10.38 -15.36 7.28
N VAL A 47 -11.54 -15.97 7.49
CA VAL A 47 -12.31 -15.80 8.72
C VAL A 47 -11.70 -16.71 9.79
N ASN A 48 -11.16 -16.10 10.84
CA ASN A 48 -10.53 -16.80 11.95
C ASN A 48 -11.45 -16.77 13.17
N ASP A 49 -12.30 -17.79 13.27
CA ASP A 49 -13.28 -17.94 14.35
C ASP A 49 -12.63 -18.20 15.72
N THR A 50 -11.36 -18.60 15.77
CA THR A 50 -10.65 -18.84 17.04
C THR A 50 -10.16 -17.54 17.67
N ASN A 51 -9.81 -16.57 16.83
CA ASN A 51 -9.27 -15.28 17.27
C ASN A 51 -10.25 -14.12 17.02
N ASP A 52 -11.50 -14.42 16.64
CA ASP A 52 -12.56 -13.46 16.35
C ASP A 52 -12.13 -12.32 15.41
N ARG A 53 -11.46 -12.69 14.30
CA ARG A 53 -10.93 -11.72 13.34
C ARG A 53 -10.99 -12.22 11.89
N VAL A 54 -10.97 -11.28 10.97
CA VAL A 54 -10.80 -11.53 9.53
C VAL A 54 -9.39 -11.08 9.15
N ASP A 55 -8.60 -12.02 8.66
CA ASP A 55 -7.24 -11.80 8.18
C ASP A 55 -7.27 -11.68 6.64
N ILE A 56 -6.77 -10.56 6.10
CA ILE A 56 -6.69 -10.31 4.65
C ILE A 56 -5.23 -10.29 4.23
N ASP A 57 -4.88 -11.17 3.30
CA ASP A 57 -3.50 -11.41 2.87
C ASP A 57 -3.36 -11.37 1.35
N ALA A 58 -2.13 -11.30 0.84
CA ALA A 58 -1.81 -11.34 -0.58
C ALA A 58 -0.44 -11.99 -0.81
N ALA A 59 -0.15 -12.38 -2.06
CA ALA A 59 1.20 -12.83 -2.41
C ALA A 59 2.23 -11.71 -2.22
N ASP A 60 3.44 -12.10 -1.80
CA ASP A 60 4.63 -11.24 -1.74
C ASP A 60 4.83 -10.47 -3.05
N VAL A 61 5.27 -9.23 -2.93
CA VAL A 61 5.45 -8.34 -4.07
C VAL A 61 6.93 -8.10 -4.31
N THR A 62 7.38 -8.43 -5.52
CA THR A 62 8.75 -8.19 -5.96
C THR A 62 8.84 -7.03 -6.96
N TRP A 63 9.81 -6.15 -6.72
CA TRP A 63 10.34 -5.22 -7.71
C TRP A 63 11.70 -5.73 -8.17
N THR A 64 11.85 -5.93 -9.49
CA THR A 64 13.08 -6.45 -10.09
C THR A 64 14.01 -5.29 -10.44
N ALA A 65 15.22 -5.29 -9.90
CA ALA A 65 16.25 -4.27 -10.10
C ALA A 65 15.78 -2.78 -10.11
N PRO A 66 14.89 -2.33 -9.22
CA PRO A 66 14.43 -0.95 -9.18
C PRO A 66 15.54 0.02 -8.76
N THR A 67 15.47 1.26 -9.26
CA THR A 67 16.29 2.39 -8.82
C THR A 67 15.36 3.56 -8.49
N GLY A 68 15.79 4.53 -7.68
CA GLY A 68 14.93 5.66 -7.30
C GLY A 68 15.31 6.27 -5.95
N ASN A 69 14.48 7.19 -5.48
CA ASN A 69 14.66 7.75 -4.14
C ASN A 69 14.23 6.74 -3.07
N ALA A 70 14.67 6.98 -1.84
CA ALA A 70 14.26 6.19 -0.69
C ALA A 70 12.73 6.16 -0.54
N ILE A 71 12.21 4.99 -0.19
CA ILE A 71 10.79 4.70 0.07
C ILE A 71 10.61 4.58 1.57
N GLY A 72 9.65 5.33 2.11
CA GLY A 72 9.31 5.34 3.53
C GLY A 72 8.03 4.58 3.87
N ALA A 73 7.16 4.36 2.88
CA ALA A 73 5.90 3.66 3.08
C ALA A 73 5.39 3.04 1.78
N VAL A 74 4.51 2.04 1.92
CA VAL A 74 3.62 1.60 0.85
C VAL A 74 2.18 1.74 1.28
N VAL A 75 1.31 2.10 0.35
CA VAL A 75 -0.14 2.18 0.55
C VAL A 75 -0.82 1.14 -0.33
N ILE A 76 -1.67 0.33 0.27
CA ILE A 76 -2.54 -0.60 -0.44
C ILE A 76 -3.88 0.09 -0.62
N CYS A 77 -4.31 0.24 -1.87
CA CYS A 77 -5.59 0.81 -2.24
C CYS A 77 -6.48 -0.26 -2.86
N TYR A 78 -7.79 -0.13 -2.66
CA TYR A 78 -8.80 -0.82 -3.45
C TYR A 78 -9.07 -0.02 -4.73
N ASP A 79 -9.13 -0.73 -5.85
CA ASP A 79 -9.47 -0.18 -7.16
C ASP A 79 -10.83 -0.75 -7.62
N PRO A 80 -11.91 0.05 -7.60
CA PRO A 80 -13.21 -0.39 -8.08
C PRO A 80 -13.35 -0.35 -9.61
N ASP A 81 -12.48 0.37 -10.34
CA ASP A 81 -12.53 0.49 -11.81
C ASP A 81 -11.13 0.39 -12.44
N THR A 82 -10.74 -0.86 -12.72
CA THR A 82 -9.44 -1.18 -13.31
C THR A 82 -9.32 -0.90 -14.81
N THR A 83 -10.37 -0.36 -15.45
CA THR A 83 -10.37 -0.11 -16.89
C THR A 83 -10.13 1.35 -17.21
N GLY A 84 -10.90 2.25 -16.58
CA GLY A 84 -10.88 3.69 -16.86
C GLY A 84 -10.74 4.56 -15.62
N GLY A 85 -10.61 3.95 -14.44
CA GLY A 85 -10.50 4.65 -13.17
C GLY A 85 -9.29 5.57 -13.11
N THR A 86 -9.40 6.56 -12.25
CA THR A 86 -8.39 7.56 -11.92
C THR A 86 -7.94 7.40 -10.49
N ASP A 87 -6.96 8.20 -10.06
CA ASP A 87 -6.52 8.23 -8.65
C ASP A 87 -7.63 8.68 -7.68
N ALA A 88 -8.68 9.34 -8.17
CA ALA A 88 -9.84 9.68 -7.36
C ALA A 88 -10.75 8.47 -7.06
N ASP A 89 -10.64 7.38 -7.84
CA ASP A 89 -11.42 6.16 -7.65
C ASP A 89 -10.72 5.16 -6.71
N LEU A 90 -9.39 5.30 -6.55
CA LEU A 90 -8.57 4.45 -5.69
C LEU A 90 -8.78 4.80 -4.22
N ILE A 91 -9.31 3.85 -3.44
CA ILE A 91 -9.60 4.02 -2.01
C ILE A 91 -8.44 3.46 -1.18
N PRO A 92 -7.69 4.28 -0.41
CA PRO A 92 -6.66 3.80 0.49
C PRO A 92 -7.23 2.88 1.58
N LEU A 93 -6.65 1.70 1.77
CA LEU A 93 -7.05 0.74 2.81
C LEU A 93 -6.07 0.75 3.98
N THR A 94 -4.78 0.58 3.69
CA THR A 94 -3.72 0.50 4.70
C THR A 94 -2.43 1.11 4.21
N LYS A 95 -1.72 1.75 5.14
CA LYS A 95 -0.33 2.19 4.97
C LYS A 95 0.58 1.32 5.82
N HIS A 96 1.71 0.92 5.25
CA HIS A 96 2.74 0.12 5.91
C HIS A 96 4.06 0.87 5.80
N ASP A 97 4.74 1.08 6.94
CA ASP A 97 6.07 1.67 6.95
C ASP A 97 7.10 0.72 6.33
N VAL A 98 7.96 1.27 5.49
CA VAL A 98 9.03 0.55 4.82
C VAL A 98 10.28 1.42 4.91
N THR A 99 11.45 0.80 5.10
CA THR A 99 12.73 1.51 4.99
C THR A 99 13.55 0.82 3.91
N TRP A 100 13.46 1.36 2.70
CA TRP A 100 14.12 0.77 1.54
C TRP A 100 14.56 1.85 0.56
N THR A 101 15.81 1.77 0.10
CA THR A 101 16.31 2.58 -1.01
C THR A 101 16.54 1.66 -2.21
N PRO A 102 15.80 1.84 -3.31
CA PRO A 102 16.04 1.08 -4.53
C PRO A 102 17.46 1.27 -5.05
N ASP A 103 18.21 0.17 -5.21
CA ASP A 103 19.65 0.17 -5.46
C ASP A 103 20.06 -0.64 -6.71
N GLY A 104 19.07 -1.05 -7.53
CA GLY A 104 19.27 -1.89 -8.70
C GLY A 104 19.28 -3.39 -8.41
N ASN A 105 19.10 -3.82 -7.16
CA ASN A 105 18.86 -5.22 -6.80
C ASN A 105 17.37 -5.50 -6.64
N ASP A 106 16.99 -6.77 -6.78
CA ASP A 106 15.61 -7.21 -6.52
C ASP A 106 15.23 -6.95 -5.06
N PHE A 107 14.04 -6.41 -4.86
CA PHE A 107 13.44 -6.21 -3.56
C PHE A 107 12.09 -6.92 -3.49
N THR A 108 11.91 -7.75 -2.47
CA THR A 108 10.63 -8.40 -2.19
C THR A 108 10.09 -7.87 -0.88
N LEU A 109 8.90 -7.26 -0.94
CA LEU A 109 8.11 -6.96 0.24
C LEU A 109 7.25 -8.17 0.57
N THR A 110 7.54 -8.81 1.70
CA THR A 110 6.70 -9.88 2.22
C THR A 110 5.41 -9.32 2.77
N ILE A 111 4.29 -9.90 2.35
CA ILE A 111 2.96 -9.57 2.84
C ILE A 111 2.48 -10.72 3.72
N SER A 112 2.06 -10.38 4.94
CA SER A 112 1.48 -11.33 5.88
C SER A 112 0.38 -10.62 6.67
N ASP A 113 -0.86 -10.82 6.24
CA ASP A 113 -2.06 -10.16 6.77
C ASP A 113 -1.98 -8.63 6.71
N PHE A 114 -2.04 -8.05 5.50
CA PHE A 114 -1.95 -6.59 5.35
C PHE A 114 -3.11 -5.83 6.00
N VAL A 115 -4.25 -6.49 6.24
CA VAL A 115 -5.36 -5.99 7.07
C VAL A 115 -5.81 -7.09 8.02
N ARG A 116 -6.11 -6.70 9.26
CA ARG A 116 -6.91 -7.51 10.18
C ARG A 116 -8.11 -6.70 10.64
N ALA A 117 -9.31 -7.25 10.48
CA ALA A 117 -10.53 -6.67 10.99
C ALA A 117 -11.06 -7.51 12.15
N SER A 118 -11.35 -6.88 13.28
CA SER A 118 -12.03 -7.51 14.40
C SER A 118 -13.14 -6.59 14.92
N SER A 119 -14.15 -7.18 15.55
CA SER A 119 -15.20 -6.45 16.25
C SER A 119 -15.05 -6.65 17.75
N SER A 120 -15.30 -5.61 18.54
CA SER A 120 -15.27 -5.67 20.01
C SER A 120 -16.65 -5.88 20.63
N ALA A 121 -17.63 -6.32 19.82
CA ALA A 121 -19.03 -6.46 20.22
C ALA A 121 -19.22 -7.54 21.30
#